data_AF-A0A2D7YRA9-F1
#
_entry.id   AF-A0A2D7YRA9-F1
#
_cell.length_a   1.000
_cell.length_b   1.000
_cell.length_c   1.000
_cell.angle_alpha   90.00
_cell.angle_beta   90.00
_cell.angle_gamma   90.00
#
_symmetry.space_group_name_H-M   'P 1'
#
loop_
_entity.id
_entity.type
_entity.pdbx_description
1 polymer ?
#
loop_
_entity_poly.entity_id
_entity_poly.type
_entity_poly.pdbx_seq_one_letter_code
_entity_poly.pdbx_strand_id
1 'polypeptide(L)'
;MRQAQSPYATGERDISELPADIARTTGALAKGAAIGTAGAPGDILGLARGIGAAIGAEEGERMDAFVQGFDEISKKYGTGALNEMAELLGETLGLRLAQEGDELGLEMVEQGQLAGEFLGLGPATKIGSKMVREGARMQRSPYAQMGAAGDLADVIRQKIVPGKKLFAQPEEVRRFFAEGEGLAFTDQFVAQAKTMDTYEPGASASTMMTGDDLLKFFGDAPDDVDDLRRVLDIRAAEMEKKPQDRMQPSGQDPLFDTSPEAYQADLPEQKDTPVPRAPEGKKLPKGDRAAPVAAMQSEIADVLAERMRPHLGTAAQYFYNTGPIIRKAIEMGIPEAQAREQLKKFALNYAATSPRTMTEQNLRNASLVSAKEARDIPLTEVVGPGGTGINEKGYPMMIGPSGIHRLLVDAKNAEGISYNTNPKPATFAENVMGNLQGVTVDTHAIRGALDAMNEVQPGSIPDGFIKPEFREQYKADPSSLDPAKMIDDTLGDQKVDGEKMQTEYAVFSDLYKAAAQRVGVSPAEAQSLGWFGSGDKTGLASDLKTVVDLLDERIDVTAQALNRPKEKVFVDFMSGKIPLLSFGGMTLLETGSMMEEENNGDT
;
A
#
# COMPACT_ATOMS: atom_id res chain seq x y z
N MET A 1 1.23 40.39 26.29
CA MET A 1 0.67 39.91 25.01
C MET A 1 -0.49 40.81 24.64
N ARG A 2 -0.49 41.45 23.46
CA ARG A 2 -1.68 42.12 22.92
C ARG A 2 -2.35 41.13 21.97
N GLN A 3 -3.58 40.73 22.26
CA GLN A 3 -4.39 39.90 21.36
C GLN A 3 -4.78 40.72 20.13
N ALA A 4 -4.66 40.12 18.94
CA ALA A 4 -5.11 40.75 17.70
C ALA A 4 -6.65 40.79 17.70
N GLN A 5 -7.23 41.99 17.65
CA GLN A 5 -8.66 42.20 17.48
C GLN A 5 -9.00 42.21 15.98
N SER A 6 -10.22 41.77 15.64
CA SER A 6 -10.70 41.77 14.26
C SER A 6 -10.69 43.20 13.69
N PRO A 7 -10.23 43.43 12.44
CA PRO A 7 -10.23 44.75 11.80
C PRO A 7 -11.64 45.34 11.65
N TYR A 8 -12.69 44.53 11.72
CA TYR A 8 -14.08 44.99 11.77
C TYR A 8 -14.51 45.44 13.18
N ALA A 9 -13.96 44.80 14.22
CA ALA A 9 -14.21 45.16 15.62
C ALA A 9 -13.44 46.42 16.03
N THR A 10 -12.30 46.69 15.39
CA THR A 10 -11.52 47.93 15.57
C THR A 10 -12.02 49.09 14.70
N GLY A 11 -12.98 48.84 13.79
CA GLY A 11 -13.46 49.83 12.83
C GLY A 11 -12.49 50.15 11.69
N GLU A 12 -11.40 49.38 11.55
CA GLU A 12 -10.44 49.49 10.45
C GLU A 12 -11.00 49.02 9.11
N ARG A 13 -12.08 48.23 9.11
CA ARG A 13 -12.88 47.89 7.93
C ARG A 13 -14.36 48.10 8.17
N ASP A 14 -15.03 48.60 7.13
CA ASP A 14 -16.48 48.79 7.14
C ASP A 14 -17.18 47.42 7.05
N ILE A 15 -18.16 47.19 7.94
CA ILE A 15 -18.90 45.93 8.01
C ILE A 15 -19.67 45.63 6.71
N SER A 16 -19.96 46.63 5.89
CA SER A 16 -20.56 46.47 4.55
C SER A 16 -19.61 45.86 3.52
N GLU A 17 -18.29 45.84 3.77
CA GLU A 17 -17.30 45.15 2.93
C GLU A 17 -17.18 43.65 3.25
N LEU A 18 -17.73 43.22 4.39
CA LEU A 18 -17.67 41.84 4.87
C LEU A 18 -18.19 40.82 3.83
N PRO A 19 -19.28 41.05 3.07
CA PRO A 19 -19.72 40.13 2.02
C PRO A 19 -18.70 39.97 0.88
N ALA A 20 -18.01 41.05 0.49
CA ALA A 20 -16.99 41.01 -0.57
C ALA A 20 -15.69 40.34 -0.09
N ASP A 21 -15.34 40.51 1.18
CA ASP A 21 -14.21 39.82 1.80
C ASP A 21 -14.48 38.33 2.03
N ILE A 22 -15.70 37.97 2.41
CA ILE A 22 -16.15 36.57 2.45
C ILE A 22 -16.11 35.99 1.03
N ALA A 23 -16.59 36.70 0.01
CA ALA A 23 -16.53 36.23 -1.38
C ALA A 23 -15.08 36.05 -1.89
N ARG A 24 -14.16 36.98 -1.55
CA ARG A 24 -12.73 36.86 -1.88
C ARG A 24 -12.05 35.71 -1.15
N THR A 25 -12.33 35.54 0.14
CA THR A 25 -11.78 34.47 0.97
C THR A 25 -12.33 33.12 0.52
N THR A 26 -13.62 33.05 0.17
CA THR A 26 -14.28 31.85 -0.37
C THR A 26 -13.79 31.54 -1.78
N GLY A 27 -13.51 32.55 -2.62
CA GLY A 27 -12.89 32.36 -3.93
C GLY A 27 -11.42 31.92 -3.87
N ALA A 28 -10.67 32.40 -2.86
CA ALA A 28 -9.31 31.96 -2.57
C ALA A 28 -9.29 30.54 -1.98
N LEU A 29 -10.24 30.21 -1.10
CA LEU A 29 -10.48 28.86 -0.60
C LEU A 29 -10.96 27.94 -1.71
N ALA A 30 -11.81 28.36 -2.66
CA ALA A 30 -12.23 27.54 -3.79
C ALA A 30 -11.07 27.24 -4.76
N LYS A 31 -10.13 28.19 -4.93
CA LYS A 31 -8.88 27.95 -5.67
C LYS A 31 -7.88 27.08 -4.90
N GLY A 32 -7.88 27.13 -3.57
CA GLY A 32 -7.02 26.32 -2.70
C GLY A 32 -7.58 24.93 -2.34
N ALA A 33 -8.90 24.77 -2.36
CA ALA A 33 -9.64 23.56 -2.00
C ALA A 33 -10.06 22.72 -3.20
N ALA A 34 -9.75 23.16 -4.44
CA ALA A 34 -9.85 22.33 -5.63
C ALA A 34 -8.85 21.14 -5.66
N ILE A 35 -8.12 20.88 -4.55
CA ILE A 35 -7.21 19.73 -4.41
C ILE A 35 -7.65 18.76 -3.28
N GLY A 36 -8.79 18.97 -2.61
CA GLY A 36 -9.26 17.96 -1.67
C GLY A 36 -10.65 18.24 -1.12
N THR A 37 -11.52 17.23 -1.17
CA THR A 37 -12.93 17.20 -0.73
C THR A 37 -13.94 17.82 -1.72
N ALA A 38 -14.38 17.03 -2.69
CA ALA A 38 -15.59 17.33 -3.45
C ALA A 38 -16.83 16.82 -2.68
N GLY A 39 -17.41 17.68 -1.85
CA GLY A 39 -18.79 17.55 -1.37
C GLY A 39 -19.77 18.19 -2.36
N ALA A 40 -21.05 17.83 -2.32
CA ALA A 40 -22.05 18.39 -3.23
C ALA A 40 -22.15 19.92 -3.08
N PRO A 41 -22.59 20.67 -4.10
CA PRO A 41 -22.72 22.13 -4.01
C PRO A 41 -23.54 22.63 -2.81
N GLY A 42 -24.52 21.83 -2.35
CA GLY A 42 -25.29 22.10 -1.13
C GLY A 42 -24.46 22.05 0.16
N ASP A 43 -23.42 21.21 0.22
CA ASP A 43 -22.53 21.08 1.38
C ASP A 43 -21.55 22.27 1.45
N ILE A 44 -21.12 22.78 0.30
CA ILE A 44 -20.28 23.99 0.24
C ILE A 44 -21.09 25.21 0.70
N LEU A 45 -22.35 25.32 0.27
CA LEU A 45 -23.25 26.39 0.71
C LEU A 45 -23.65 26.24 2.18
N GLY A 46 -23.88 25.01 2.64
CA GLY A 46 -24.13 24.71 4.05
C GLY A 46 -22.94 25.09 4.91
N LEU A 47 -21.72 24.77 4.46
CA LEU A 47 -20.48 25.13 5.14
C LEU A 47 -20.32 26.65 5.23
N ALA A 48 -20.50 27.36 4.12
CA ALA A 48 -20.42 28.83 4.10
C ALA A 48 -21.47 29.48 5.02
N ARG A 49 -22.71 28.95 5.04
CA ARG A 49 -23.79 29.43 5.91
C ARG A 49 -23.50 29.13 7.38
N GLY A 50 -23.02 27.92 7.70
CA GLY A 50 -22.62 27.55 9.05
C GLY A 50 -21.51 28.44 9.58
N ILE A 51 -20.47 28.71 8.76
CA ILE A 51 -19.39 29.64 9.13
C ILE A 51 -19.96 31.04 9.38
N GLY A 52 -20.83 31.54 8.50
CA GLY A 52 -21.47 32.85 8.67
C GLY A 52 -22.31 32.94 9.96
N ALA A 53 -23.07 31.90 10.28
CA ALA A 53 -23.88 31.83 11.50
C ALA A 53 -23.02 31.77 12.78
N ALA A 54 -21.92 31.02 12.75
CA ALA A 54 -20.98 30.92 13.86
C ALA A 54 -20.25 32.24 14.15
N ILE A 55 -19.91 33.01 13.11
CA ILE A 55 -19.25 34.32 13.25
C ILE A 55 -20.16 35.33 13.96
N GLY A 56 -21.48 35.26 13.72
CA GLY A 56 -22.46 36.15 14.32
C GLY A 56 -22.95 35.75 15.73
N ALA A 57 -22.57 34.56 16.23
CA ALA A 57 -23.08 34.02 17.48
C ALA A 57 -22.19 34.35 18.69
N GLU A 58 -22.82 34.41 19.87
CA GLU A 58 -22.14 34.64 21.15
C GLU A 58 -21.15 33.53 21.49
N GLU A 59 -20.13 33.87 22.28
CA GLU A 59 -19.08 32.95 22.69
C GLU A 59 -19.67 31.86 23.61
N GLY A 60 -19.72 30.62 23.09
CA GLY A 60 -20.42 29.50 23.71
C GLY A 60 -21.51 28.90 22.81
N GLU A 61 -22.07 29.67 21.88
CA GLU A 61 -23.16 29.24 20.98
C GLU A 61 -22.71 29.03 19.53
N ARG A 62 -21.46 29.38 19.20
CA ARG A 62 -20.93 29.37 17.82
C ARG A 62 -21.00 28.02 17.13
N MET A 63 -20.78 26.93 17.86
CA MET A 63 -20.84 25.58 17.28
C MET A 63 -22.29 25.19 16.98
N ASP A 64 -23.24 25.53 17.85
CA ASP A 64 -24.66 25.27 17.61
C ASP A 64 -25.19 26.13 16.46
N ALA A 65 -24.77 27.39 16.38
CA ALA A 65 -25.09 28.27 15.27
C ALA A 65 -24.49 27.77 13.94
N PHE A 66 -23.26 27.24 13.96
CA PHE A 66 -22.65 26.59 12.80
C PHE A 66 -23.50 25.42 12.30
N VAL A 67 -23.84 24.49 13.20
CA VAL A 67 -24.57 23.28 12.87
C VAL A 67 -25.98 23.62 12.37
N GLN A 68 -26.67 24.57 12.99
CA GLN A 68 -27.99 25.03 12.53
C GLN A 68 -27.92 25.69 11.16
N GLY A 69 -26.95 26.57 10.91
CA GLY A 69 -26.78 27.23 9.61
C GLY A 69 -26.44 26.23 8.49
N PHE A 70 -25.65 25.21 8.80
CA PHE A 70 -25.34 24.12 7.88
C PHE A 70 -26.58 23.27 7.55
N ASP A 71 -27.31 22.84 8.59
CA ASP A 71 -28.49 21.99 8.49
C ASP A 71 -29.66 22.68 7.76
N GLU A 72 -29.82 24.00 7.96
CA GLU A 72 -30.87 24.82 7.31
C GLU A 72 -30.72 24.84 5.78
N ILE A 73 -29.48 24.94 5.28
CA ILE A 73 -29.21 24.92 3.83
C ILE A 73 -29.28 23.50 3.28
N SER A 74 -28.72 22.53 4.00
CA SER A 74 -28.75 21.12 3.60
C SER A 74 -30.18 20.61 3.42
N LYS A 75 -31.11 20.99 4.31
CA LYS A 75 -32.54 20.65 4.22
C LYS A 75 -33.29 21.38 3.11
N LYS A 76 -32.89 22.62 2.78
CA LYS A 76 -33.62 23.48 1.86
C LYS A 76 -33.36 23.14 0.38
N TYR A 77 -32.18 22.62 0.04
CA TYR A 77 -31.74 22.45 -1.35
C TYR A 77 -31.56 20.97 -1.77
N GLY A 78 -32.45 20.09 -1.30
CA GLY A 78 -32.46 18.67 -1.67
C GLY A 78 -32.37 18.40 -3.19
N THR A 79 -31.94 17.18 -3.54
CA THR A 79 -31.40 16.74 -4.85
C THR A 79 -32.20 17.11 -6.11
N GLY A 80 -33.49 17.41 -6.02
CA GLY A 80 -34.32 17.77 -7.17
C GLY A 80 -34.10 19.18 -7.74
N ALA A 81 -33.70 20.15 -6.92
CA ALA A 81 -33.49 21.55 -7.38
C ALA A 81 -32.12 21.77 -8.04
N LEU A 82 -31.23 20.77 -7.99
CA LEU A 82 -29.84 20.87 -8.45
C LEU A 82 -29.69 20.70 -9.97
N ASN A 83 -30.61 20.01 -10.65
CA ASN A 83 -30.49 19.79 -12.09
C ASN A 83 -30.72 21.09 -12.89
N GLU A 84 -31.74 21.88 -12.52
CA GLU A 84 -32.03 23.16 -13.18
C GLU A 84 -30.95 24.22 -12.90
N MET A 85 -30.36 24.20 -11.71
CA MET A 85 -29.31 25.16 -11.32
C MET A 85 -27.92 24.77 -11.89
N ALA A 86 -27.65 23.48 -12.05
CA ALA A 86 -26.44 22.97 -12.69
C ALA A 86 -26.44 23.20 -14.21
N GLU A 87 -27.59 23.08 -14.88
CA GLU A 87 -27.73 23.50 -16.29
C GLU A 87 -27.47 25.01 -16.44
N LEU A 88 -28.07 25.84 -15.57
CA LEU A 88 -27.90 27.29 -15.61
C LEU A 88 -26.45 27.74 -15.37
N LEU A 89 -25.74 27.10 -14.42
CA LEU A 89 -24.34 27.41 -14.11
C LEU A 89 -23.37 26.83 -15.14
N GLY A 90 -23.66 25.66 -15.70
CA GLY A 90 -22.88 25.05 -16.79
C GLY A 90 -22.89 25.90 -18.06
N GLU A 91 -24.04 26.46 -18.43
CA GLU A 91 -24.16 27.39 -19.56
C GLU A 91 -23.47 28.74 -19.29
N THR A 92 -23.54 29.25 -18.05
CA THR A 92 -22.98 30.56 -17.71
C THR A 92 -21.45 30.54 -17.58
N LEU A 93 -20.86 29.41 -17.15
CA LEU A 93 -19.42 29.29 -16.88
C LEU A 93 -18.65 28.48 -17.93
N GLY A 94 -19.33 27.90 -18.92
CA GLY A 94 -18.69 27.07 -19.95
C GLY A 94 -18.07 25.78 -19.42
N LEU A 95 -18.50 25.33 -18.24
CA LEU A 95 -17.98 24.13 -17.58
C LEU A 95 -18.94 22.96 -17.84
N ARG A 96 -18.46 21.95 -18.58
CA ARG A 96 -19.15 20.65 -18.66
C ARG A 96 -18.78 19.83 -17.41
N LEU A 97 -19.77 19.47 -16.60
CA LEU A 97 -19.62 18.52 -15.51
C LEU A 97 -19.58 17.08 -16.06
N ALA A 98 -18.74 16.24 -15.46
CA ALA A 98 -18.63 14.81 -15.78
C ALA A 98 -19.93 14.07 -15.42
N GLN A 99 -20.32 13.10 -16.25
CA GLN A 99 -21.52 12.28 -16.07
C GLN A 99 -21.28 11.12 -15.09
N GLU A 100 -22.37 10.54 -14.58
CA GLU A 100 -22.37 9.31 -13.78
C GLU A 100 -21.52 8.21 -14.42
N GLY A 101 -20.56 7.67 -13.66
CA GLY A 101 -19.60 6.66 -14.11
C GLY A 101 -18.13 7.11 -14.09
N ASP A 102 -17.82 8.32 -13.64
CA ASP A 102 -16.45 8.84 -13.65
C ASP A 102 -15.55 8.15 -12.58
N GLU A 103 -14.67 7.26 -13.05
CA GLU A 103 -13.69 6.50 -12.26
C GLU A 103 -12.75 7.39 -11.44
N LEU A 104 -12.54 8.64 -11.88
CA LEU A 104 -11.70 9.62 -11.20
C LEU A 104 -12.24 10.01 -9.82
N GLY A 105 -13.57 10.06 -9.67
CA GLY A 105 -14.22 10.43 -8.40
C GLY A 105 -14.07 9.37 -7.32
N LEU A 106 -14.07 8.08 -7.71
CA LEU A 106 -13.85 6.96 -6.79
C LEU A 106 -12.38 6.89 -6.35
N GLU A 107 -11.44 7.17 -7.27
CA GLU A 107 -10.01 7.23 -6.99
C GLU A 107 -9.67 8.31 -5.93
N MET A 108 -10.31 9.48 -5.98
CA MET A 108 -10.09 10.55 -4.99
C MET A 108 -10.58 10.20 -3.58
N VAL A 109 -11.64 9.39 -3.46
CA VAL A 109 -12.13 8.89 -2.16
C VAL A 109 -11.17 7.87 -1.58
N GLU A 110 -10.62 6.97 -2.40
CA GLU A 110 -9.63 5.97 -2.00
C GLU A 110 -8.31 6.63 -1.55
N GLN A 111 -7.84 7.65 -2.28
CA GLN A 111 -6.68 8.45 -1.90
C GLN A 111 -6.91 9.22 -0.59
N GLY A 112 -8.13 9.70 -0.34
CA GLY A 112 -8.51 10.37 0.90
C GLY A 112 -8.54 9.45 2.12
N GLN A 113 -9.00 8.20 1.95
CA GLN A 113 -9.01 7.20 3.02
C GLN A 113 -7.59 6.74 3.39
N LEU A 114 -6.74 6.47 2.39
CA LEU A 114 -5.33 6.15 2.59
C LEU A 114 -4.55 7.30 3.25
N ALA A 115 -4.83 8.56 2.90
CA ALA A 115 -4.24 9.72 3.54
C ALA A 115 -4.72 9.92 4.99
N GLY A 116 -6.00 9.63 5.29
CA GLY A 116 -6.55 9.72 6.63
C GLY A 116 -5.97 8.68 7.60
N GLU A 117 -5.74 7.46 7.13
CA GLU A 117 -5.09 6.39 7.90
C GLU A 117 -3.58 6.66 8.09
N PHE A 118 -2.91 7.23 7.08
CA PHE A 118 -1.49 7.61 7.15
C PHE A 118 -1.19 8.77 8.11
N LEU A 119 -2.13 9.70 8.30
CA LEU A 119 -1.95 10.89 9.16
C LEU A 119 -2.31 10.66 10.64
N GLY A 120 -2.64 9.43 11.06
CA GLY A 120 -2.91 9.12 12.46
C GLY A 120 -4.12 9.85 13.04
N LEU A 121 -5.10 10.20 12.21
CA LEU A 121 -6.36 10.81 12.67
C LEU A 121 -7.25 9.73 13.31
N GLY A 122 -6.95 9.42 14.57
CA GLY A 122 -7.79 8.60 15.46
C GLY A 122 -9.19 9.20 15.70
N PRO A 123 -9.98 8.64 16.65
CA PRO A 123 -11.45 8.60 16.63
C PRO A 123 -12.16 9.91 17.01
N ALA A 124 -11.78 11.03 16.39
CA ALA A 124 -12.36 12.35 16.55
C ALA A 124 -13.23 12.75 15.35
N THR A 125 -14.09 11.86 14.83
CA THR A 125 -15.18 12.25 13.90
C THR A 125 -16.42 11.35 14.06
N LYS A 126 -17.10 11.45 15.21
CA LYS A 126 -18.42 10.80 15.46
C LYS A 126 -19.58 11.30 14.56
N ILE A 127 -19.32 12.18 13.60
CA ILE A 127 -20.33 12.74 12.70
C ILE A 127 -20.43 11.92 11.40
N GLY A 128 -19.31 11.42 10.86
CA GLY A 128 -19.28 10.67 9.60
C GLY A 128 -20.00 9.31 9.67
N SER A 129 -19.82 8.56 10.76
CA SER A 129 -20.43 7.22 10.91
C SER A 129 -21.95 7.26 11.09
N LYS A 130 -22.50 8.37 11.59
CA LYS A 130 -23.95 8.56 11.78
C LYS A 130 -24.64 8.91 10.45
N MET A 131 -23.98 9.70 9.60
CA MET A 131 -24.47 10.04 8.26
C MET A 131 -24.51 8.84 7.32
N VAL A 132 -23.51 7.95 7.39
CA VAL A 132 -23.49 6.72 6.58
C VAL A 132 -24.58 5.73 7.01
N ARG A 133 -24.90 5.61 8.30
CA ARG A 133 -25.98 4.72 8.79
C ARG A 133 -27.38 5.24 8.49
N GLU A 134 -27.60 6.56 8.54
CA GLU A 134 -28.91 7.15 8.20
C GLU A 134 -29.16 7.15 6.68
N GLY A 135 -28.12 7.35 5.85
CA GLY A 135 -28.23 7.24 4.39
C GLY A 135 -28.63 5.84 3.92
N ALA A 136 -28.09 4.79 4.55
CA ALA A 136 -28.47 3.40 4.26
C ALA A 136 -29.90 3.04 4.73
N ARG A 137 -30.50 3.82 5.64
CA ARG A 137 -31.85 3.60 6.15
C ARG A 137 -32.92 4.26 5.26
N MET A 138 -32.59 5.35 4.57
CA MET A 138 -33.48 6.03 3.62
C MET A 138 -33.64 5.26 2.29
N GLN A 139 -32.72 4.36 1.93
CA GLN A 139 -32.85 3.49 0.76
C GLN A 139 -33.87 2.34 0.89
N ARG A 140 -34.56 2.21 2.03
CA ARG A 140 -35.62 1.20 2.25
C ARG A 140 -37.01 1.81 2.45
N SER A 141 -37.33 2.87 1.70
CA SER A 141 -38.68 3.45 1.67
C SER A 141 -39.51 2.86 0.51
N PRO A 142 -40.81 2.51 0.70
CA PRO A 142 -41.63 1.83 -0.31
C PRO A 142 -42.03 2.67 -1.53
N TYR A 143 -41.49 3.88 -1.70
CA TYR A 143 -41.95 4.84 -2.71
C TYR A 143 -41.10 4.91 -3.99
N ALA A 144 -40.10 4.03 -4.17
CA ALA A 144 -39.24 4.00 -5.36
C ALA A 144 -39.68 3.02 -6.47
N GLN A 145 -40.90 2.45 -6.38
CA GLN A 145 -41.48 1.63 -7.45
C GLN A 145 -42.67 2.37 -8.08
N MET A 146 -42.42 3.26 -9.05
CA MET A 146 -43.38 3.60 -10.12
C MET A 146 -42.77 4.56 -11.16
N GLY A 147 -42.71 4.11 -12.42
CA GLY A 147 -42.42 4.89 -13.65
C GLY A 147 -41.05 4.54 -14.27
N ALA A 148 -40.91 4.07 -15.50
CA ALA A 148 -41.84 3.89 -16.61
C ALA A 148 -41.42 2.67 -17.47
N ALA A 149 -42.42 1.91 -17.91
CA ALA A 149 -42.31 0.79 -18.83
C ALA A 149 -42.12 1.28 -20.28
N GLY A 150 -41.30 0.57 -21.06
CA GLY A 150 -41.05 0.86 -22.47
C GLY A 150 -40.27 -0.26 -23.17
N ASP A 151 -40.95 -1.40 -23.33
CA ASP A 151 -40.80 -2.43 -24.37
C ASP A 151 -39.40 -2.78 -24.94
N LEU A 152 -38.73 -3.74 -24.29
CA LEU A 152 -37.52 -4.42 -24.79
C LEU A 152 -37.85 -5.60 -25.74
N ALA A 153 -39.13 -5.94 -25.93
CA ALA A 153 -39.55 -7.11 -26.72
C ALA A 153 -39.63 -6.84 -28.23
N ASP A 154 -39.70 -5.57 -28.64
CA ASP A 154 -39.74 -5.18 -30.06
C ASP A 154 -38.36 -5.10 -30.73
N VAL A 155 -37.29 -4.91 -29.94
CA VAL A 155 -35.91 -4.84 -30.46
C VAL A 155 -35.38 -6.22 -30.90
N ILE A 156 -35.94 -7.31 -30.36
CA ILE A 156 -35.46 -8.68 -30.64
C ILE A 156 -36.12 -9.31 -31.88
N ARG A 157 -37.18 -8.72 -32.45
CA ARG A 157 -37.94 -9.33 -33.57
C ARG A 157 -37.48 -8.98 -34.98
N GLN A 158 -36.52 -8.08 -35.18
CA GLN A 158 -36.06 -7.74 -36.52
C GLN A 158 -34.56 -7.96 -36.70
N LYS A 159 -34.19 -9.20 -37.08
CA LYS A 159 -33.25 -9.52 -38.18
C LYS A 159 -33.04 -11.03 -38.28
N ILE A 160 -33.72 -11.64 -39.26
CA ILE A 160 -33.37 -12.96 -39.82
C ILE A 160 -32.89 -12.74 -41.25
N VAL A 161 -31.69 -13.24 -41.60
CA VAL A 161 -31.40 -14.00 -42.83
C VAL A 161 -30.17 -14.91 -42.57
N PRO A 162 -29.89 -15.99 -43.34
CA PRO A 162 -30.03 -17.37 -42.84
C PRO A 162 -28.79 -18.25 -43.00
N GLY A 163 -28.76 -19.38 -42.29
CA GLY A 163 -28.04 -20.57 -42.75
C GLY A 163 -26.98 -21.12 -41.80
N LYS A 164 -27.42 -21.94 -40.84
CA LYS A 164 -26.95 -23.31 -40.59
C LYS A 164 -27.71 -23.85 -39.38
N LYS A 165 -28.46 -24.94 -39.57
CA LYS A 165 -28.99 -25.76 -38.50
C LYS A 165 -27.88 -26.70 -38.01
N LEU A 166 -27.67 -26.75 -36.71
CA LEU A 166 -27.37 -27.99 -36.00
C LEU A 166 -28.20 -27.98 -34.71
N PHE A 167 -28.95 -29.05 -34.52
CA PHE A 167 -29.96 -29.22 -33.47
C PHE A 167 -29.33 -29.44 -32.09
N ALA A 168 -30.05 -29.04 -31.05
CA ALA A 168 -30.62 -30.00 -30.09
C ALA A 168 -31.93 -29.41 -29.52
N GLN A 169 -33.01 -30.17 -29.53
CA GLN A 169 -34.29 -29.74 -28.99
C GLN A 169 -34.37 -29.98 -27.47
N PRO A 170 -35.14 -29.18 -26.71
CA PRO A 170 -35.28 -29.29 -25.25
C PRO A 170 -35.76 -30.66 -24.73
N GLU A 171 -36.32 -31.50 -25.60
CA GLU A 171 -36.83 -32.84 -25.29
C GLU A 171 -35.70 -33.84 -24.98
N GLU A 172 -34.51 -33.70 -25.58
CA GLU A 172 -33.38 -34.63 -25.36
C GLU A 172 -32.72 -34.43 -23.99
N VAL A 173 -32.72 -33.20 -23.47
CA VAL A 173 -32.22 -32.88 -22.12
C VAL A 173 -33.11 -33.49 -21.03
N ARG A 174 -34.42 -33.61 -21.26
CA ARG A 174 -35.34 -34.25 -20.29
C ARG A 174 -35.15 -35.76 -20.22
N ARG A 175 -34.72 -36.39 -21.31
CA ARG A 175 -34.47 -37.84 -21.34
C ARG A 175 -33.18 -38.22 -20.60
N PHE A 176 -32.15 -37.37 -20.69
CA PHE A 176 -30.89 -37.54 -19.96
C PHE A 176 -31.06 -37.59 -18.43
N PHE A 177 -32.04 -36.87 -17.88
CA PHE A 177 -32.33 -36.90 -16.43
C PHE A 177 -33.37 -37.96 -16.02
N ALA A 178 -34.05 -38.61 -16.96
CA ALA A 178 -35.13 -39.55 -16.66
C ALA A 178 -34.69 -41.04 -16.65
N GLU A 179 -33.55 -41.39 -17.27
CA GLU A 179 -33.15 -42.79 -17.49
C GLU A 179 -32.03 -43.32 -16.55
N GLY A 180 -31.61 -42.57 -15.52
CA GLY A 180 -30.97 -43.18 -14.34
C GLY A 180 -29.59 -43.83 -14.53
N GLU A 181 -28.76 -43.37 -15.47
CA GLU A 181 -27.36 -43.83 -15.64
C GLU A 181 -26.35 -43.10 -14.73
N GLY A 182 -26.73 -42.85 -13.48
CA GLY A 182 -25.94 -42.08 -12.49
C GLY A 182 -25.46 -42.87 -11.28
N LEU A 183 -25.33 -44.20 -11.38
CA LEU A 183 -25.04 -45.09 -10.23
C LEU A 183 -23.83 -46.01 -10.40
N ALA A 184 -22.88 -45.67 -11.28
CA ALA A 184 -21.61 -46.41 -11.41
C ALA A 184 -20.42 -45.74 -10.70
N PHE A 185 -20.61 -44.56 -10.10
CA PHE A 185 -19.49 -43.78 -9.52
C PHE A 185 -19.27 -44.03 -8.02
N THR A 186 -20.28 -44.54 -7.31
CA THR A 186 -20.21 -44.73 -5.85
C THR A 186 -19.55 -46.05 -5.43
N ASP A 187 -19.63 -47.10 -6.26
CA ASP A 187 -19.08 -48.42 -5.89
C ASP A 187 -17.56 -48.48 -6.00
N GLN A 188 -16.96 -47.65 -6.86
CA GLN A 188 -15.51 -47.55 -7.00
C GLN A 188 -14.87 -46.85 -5.79
N PHE A 189 -15.57 -45.91 -5.17
CA PHE A 189 -15.11 -45.19 -3.97
C PHE A 189 -15.22 -46.05 -2.70
N VAL A 190 -16.27 -46.88 -2.59
CA VAL A 190 -16.45 -47.81 -1.47
C VAL A 190 -15.46 -49.00 -1.53
N ALA A 191 -15.01 -49.39 -2.73
CA ALA A 191 -13.97 -50.40 -2.88
C ALA A 191 -12.57 -49.90 -2.46
N GLN A 192 -12.26 -48.62 -2.70
CA GLN A 192 -10.98 -48.00 -2.32
C GLN A 192 -10.87 -47.71 -0.81
N ALA A 193 -11.99 -47.44 -0.14
CA ALA A 193 -12.04 -47.25 1.31
C ALA A 193 -11.82 -48.55 2.12
N LYS A 194 -12.05 -49.73 1.51
CA LYS A 194 -11.89 -51.03 2.20
C LYS A 194 -10.46 -51.58 2.20
N THR A 195 -9.53 -50.97 1.48
CA THR A 195 -8.12 -51.40 1.44
C THR A 195 -7.21 -50.64 2.41
N MET A 196 -7.73 -49.72 3.22
CA MET A 196 -6.95 -48.94 4.18
C MET A 196 -6.96 -49.48 5.62
N ASP A 197 -7.60 -50.63 5.86
CA ASP A 197 -7.81 -51.16 7.21
C ASP A 197 -6.93 -52.38 7.52
N THR A 198 -5.63 -52.28 7.26
CA THR A 198 -4.58 -53.10 7.92
C THR A 198 -3.23 -52.39 7.81
N TYR A 199 -2.88 -51.60 8.84
CA TYR A 199 -1.49 -51.18 9.05
C TYR A 199 -1.06 -51.62 10.45
N GLU A 200 -0.18 -52.63 10.51
CA GLU A 200 0.46 -53.07 11.75
C GLU A 200 1.53 -52.04 12.16
N PRO A 201 1.62 -51.67 13.45
CA PRO A 201 2.63 -50.73 13.91
C PRO A 201 3.95 -51.46 14.15
N GLY A 202 4.89 -51.37 13.20
CA GLY A 202 6.23 -51.92 13.42
C GLY A 202 7.14 -51.99 12.19
N ALA A 203 7.54 -50.85 11.63
CA ALA A 203 8.76 -50.80 10.79
C ALA A 203 9.35 -49.39 10.80
N SER A 204 10.66 -49.34 11.05
CA SER A 204 11.49 -48.15 11.16
C SER A 204 11.48 -47.29 9.89
N ALA A 205 11.25 -45.99 10.06
CA ALA A 205 11.34 -44.99 9.01
C ALA A 205 12.79 -44.73 8.61
N SER A 206 13.18 -45.17 7.41
CA SER A 206 14.30 -44.63 6.65
C SER A 206 14.10 -44.94 5.16
N THR A 207 13.05 -44.39 4.58
CA THR A 207 12.92 -44.31 3.12
C THR A 207 12.66 -42.85 2.78
N MET A 208 13.69 -42.16 2.29
CA MET A 208 13.53 -40.81 1.74
C MET A 208 12.59 -40.92 0.54
N MET A 209 11.44 -40.22 0.58
CA MET A 209 10.59 -40.02 -0.59
C MET A 209 11.43 -39.39 -1.70
N THR A 210 11.35 -39.94 -2.90
CA THR A 210 12.01 -39.35 -4.07
C THR A 210 11.20 -38.16 -4.58
N GLY A 211 11.81 -37.26 -5.35
CA GLY A 211 11.10 -36.14 -5.99
C GLY A 211 9.91 -36.60 -6.86
N ASP A 212 10.02 -37.79 -7.47
CA ASP A 212 8.95 -38.42 -8.25
C ASP A 212 7.79 -38.94 -7.38
N ASP A 213 8.07 -39.34 -6.13
CA ASP A 213 7.04 -39.77 -5.17
C ASP A 213 6.24 -38.58 -4.64
N LEU A 214 6.90 -37.43 -4.43
CA LEU A 214 6.23 -36.16 -4.13
C LEU A 214 5.32 -35.73 -5.30
N LEU A 215 5.83 -35.76 -6.53
CA LEU A 215 5.07 -35.40 -7.74
C LEU A 215 3.83 -36.30 -7.96
N LYS A 216 3.93 -37.60 -7.69
CA LYS A 216 2.79 -38.54 -7.76
C LYS A 216 1.81 -38.39 -6.60
N PHE A 217 2.29 -38.03 -5.40
CA PHE A 217 1.42 -37.80 -4.24
C PHE A 217 0.53 -36.55 -4.42
N PHE A 218 0.94 -35.59 -5.25
CA PHE A 218 0.14 -34.41 -5.62
C PHE A 218 -0.65 -34.58 -6.94
N GLY A 219 -0.84 -35.83 -7.41
CA GLY A 219 -1.21 -36.20 -8.77
C GLY A 219 -2.66 -36.02 -9.24
N ASP A 220 -3.51 -35.28 -8.52
CA ASP A 220 -4.70 -34.67 -9.13
C ASP A 220 -4.42 -33.17 -9.20
N ALA A 221 -4.14 -32.63 -10.39
CA ALA A 221 -3.98 -31.20 -10.58
C ALA A 221 -5.38 -30.56 -10.66
N PRO A 222 -5.92 -29.95 -9.59
CA PRO A 222 -6.98 -28.95 -9.78
C PRO A 222 -6.43 -27.88 -10.73
N ASP A 223 -7.30 -27.39 -11.62
CA ASP A 223 -6.94 -26.47 -12.69
C ASP A 223 -6.14 -25.28 -12.11
N ASP A 224 -5.03 -24.88 -12.74
CA ASP A 224 -4.10 -23.89 -12.15
C ASP A 224 -4.76 -22.52 -11.92
N VAL A 225 -5.84 -22.22 -12.65
CA VAL A 225 -6.69 -21.04 -12.45
C VAL A 225 -7.55 -21.17 -11.20
N ASP A 226 -8.00 -22.38 -10.86
CA ASP A 226 -8.80 -22.64 -9.67
C ASP A 226 -8.00 -22.39 -8.39
N ASP A 227 -6.71 -22.72 -8.37
CA ASP A 227 -5.85 -22.47 -7.20
C ASP A 227 -5.61 -20.96 -6.97
N LEU A 228 -5.34 -20.19 -8.03
CA LEU A 228 -5.25 -18.73 -7.94
C LEU A 228 -6.55 -18.14 -7.38
N ARG A 229 -7.69 -18.49 -8.02
CA ARG A 229 -9.00 -18.00 -7.62
C ARG A 229 -9.35 -18.39 -6.18
N ARG A 230 -9.06 -19.63 -5.78
CA ARG A 230 -9.28 -20.12 -4.42
C ARG A 230 -8.54 -19.30 -3.37
N VAL A 231 -7.27 -18.95 -3.62
CA VAL A 231 -6.51 -18.08 -2.69
C VAL A 231 -7.16 -16.70 -2.59
N LEU A 232 -7.60 -16.13 -3.72
CA LEU A 232 -8.28 -14.83 -3.74
C LEU A 232 -9.65 -14.87 -3.03
N ASP A 233 -10.42 -15.94 -3.20
CA ASP A 233 -11.71 -16.14 -2.51
C ASP A 233 -11.51 -16.23 -0.99
N ILE A 234 -10.51 -17.00 -0.54
CA ILE A 234 -10.18 -17.08 0.90
C ILE A 234 -9.76 -15.70 1.41
N ARG A 235 -8.96 -14.95 0.64
CA ARG A 235 -8.56 -13.60 1.05
C ARG A 235 -9.74 -12.66 1.20
N ALA A 236 -10.66 -12.68 0.24
CA ALA A 236 -11.86 -11.87 0.29
C ALA A 236 -12.69 -12.20 1.53
N ALA A 237 -12.83 -13.48 1.87
CA ALA A 237 -13.53 -13.93 3.07
C ALA A 237 -12.84 -13.47 4.37
N GLU A 238 -11.51 -13.54 4.46
CA GLU A 238 -10.75 -13.02 5.60
C GLU A 238 -10.88 -11.50 5.75
N MET A 239 -11.05 -10.77 4.65
CA MET A 239 -11.29 -9.31 4.69
C MET A 239 -12.64 -8.93 5.31
N GLU A 240 -13.60 -9.85 5.41
CA GLU A 240 -14.87 -9.64 6.15
C GLU A 240 -14.67 -9.73 7.67
N LYS A 241 -13.57 -10.32 8.13
CA LYS A 241 -13.23 -10.43 9.55
C LYS A 241 -12.50 -9.17 10.02
N LYS A 242 -12.63 -8.87 11.32
CA LYS A 242 -11.82 -7.83 11.97
C LYS A 242 -10.34 -8.24 11.92
N PRO A 243 -9.39 -7.29 11.84
CA PRO A 243 -7.96 -7.60 11.74
C PRO A 243 -7.45 -8.65 12.74
N GLN A 244 -7.86 -8.54 14.01
CA GLN A 244 -7.49 -9.48 15.09
C GLN A 244 -8.10 -10.89 14.96
N ASP A 245 -9.22 -11.03 14.23
CA ASP A 245 -9.95 -12.29 14.04
C ASP A 245 -9.54 -13.00 12.74
N ARG A 246 -8.67 -12.37 11.95
CA ARG A 246 -8.10 -12.95 10.74
C ARG A 246 -7.05 -13.99 11.12
N MET A 247 -6.87 -14.98 10.26
CA MET A 247 -5.85 -16.02 10.46
C MET A 247 -4.45 -15.40 10.67
N GLN A 248 -3.65 -15.96 11.56
CA GLN A 248 -2.32 -15.45 11.90
C GLN A 248 -1.26 -16.50 11.52
N PRO A 249 0.00 -16.11 11.28
CA PRO A 249 1.08 -17.08 11.20
C PRO A 249 1.10 -17.90 12.50
N SER A 250 1.30 -19.21 12.38
CA SER A 250 1.35 -20.15 13.50
C SER A 250 2.60 -19.93 14.36
N GLY A 251 3.67 -19.41 13.76
CA GLY A 251 4.99 -19.27 14.38
C GLY A 251 5.66 -20.62 14.67
N GLN A 252 5.14 -21.72 14.14
CA GLN A 252 5.69 -23.08 14.29
C GLN A 252 6.38 -23.51 13.01
N ASP A 253 7.41 -24.36 13.14
CA ASP A 253 8.09 -25.04 12.03
C ASP A 253 8.47 -24.08 10.88
N PRO A 254 9.37 -23.11 11.12
CA PRO A 254 9.80 -22.17 10.08
C PRO A 254 10.36 -22.95 8.87
N LEU A 255 9.96 -22.53 7.67
CA LEU A 255 10.35 -23.18 6.43
C LEU A 255 11.82 -22.93 6.08
N PHE A 256 12.31 -21.74 6.43
CA PHE A 256 13.66 -21.27 6.13
C PHE A 256 14.56 -21.30 7.37
N ASP A 257 15.83 -21.64 7.17
CA ASP A 257 16.88 -21.42 8.16
C ASP A 257 17.26 -19.93 8.18
N THR A 258 16.96 -19.26 9.29
CA THR A 258 17.23 -17.82 9.50
C THR A 258 18.40 -17.58 10.45
N SER A 259 19.32 -18.54 10.54
CA SER A 259 20.60 -18.32 11.21
C SER A 259 21.46 -17.29 10.46
N PRO A 260 22.34 -16.54 11.17
CA PRO A 260 23.31 -15.65 10.54
C PRO A 260 24.13 -16.32 9.43
N GLU A 261 24.51 -17.58 9.62
CA GLU A 261 25.26 -18.37 8.63
C GLU A 261 24.43 -18.64 7.37
N ALA A 262 23.14 -18.94 7.52
CA ALA A 262 22.23 -19.15 6.39
C ALA A 262 21.99 -17.85 5.61
N TYR A 263 21.87 -16.70 6.30
CA TYR A 263 21.72 -15.40 5.65
C TYR A 263 22.92 -14.96 4.82
N GLN A 264 24.13 -15.42 5.18
CA GLN A 264 25.35 -15.08 4.44
C GLN A 264 25.64 -16.03 3.28
N ALA A 265 24.96 -17.16 3.23
CA ALA A 265 25.17 -18.17 2.21
C ALA A 265 24.25 -17.98 1.00
N ASP A 266 24.63 -18.58 -0.13
CA ASP A 266 23.83 -18.64 -1.37
C ASP A 266 23.44 -17.26 -1.98
N LEU A 267 24.07 -16.19 -1.49
CA LEU A 267 23.94 -14.84 -2.04
C LEU A 267 24.47 -14.79 -3.50
N PRO A 268 23.88 -13.97 -4.36
CA PRO A 268 24.38 -13.78 -5.72
C PRO A 268 25.75 -13.08 -5.72
N GLU A 269 26.35 -12.99 -6.91
CA GLU A 269 27.48 -12.10 -7.14
C GLU A 269 27.14 -10.67 -6.72
N GLN A 270 27.99 -10.09 -5.86
CA GLN A 270 27.82 -8.74 -5.34
C GLN A 270 28.33 -7.74 -6.37
N LYS A 271 27.43 -6.98 -7.00
CA LYS A 271 27.73 -6.05 -8.09
C LYS A 271 27.40 -4.63 -7.69
N ASP A 272 28.28 -3.70 -8.04
CA ASP A 272 28.03 -2.28 -7.83
C ASP A 272 26.69 -1.85 -8.43
N THR A 273 25.82 -1.32 -7.57
CA THR A 273 24.52 -0.79 -7.98
C THR A 273 24.69 0.64 -8.52
N PRO A 274 24.18 0.95 -9.73
CA PRO A 274 24.23 2.31 -10.28
C PRO A 274 23.52 3.32 -9.38
N VAL A 275 24.11 4.51 -9.25
CA VAL A 275 23.56 5.61 -8.46
C VAL A 275 23.56 6.88 -9.33
N PRO A 276 22.41 7.56 -9.50
CA PRO A 276 22.35 8.78 -10.30
C PRO A 276 23.09 9.92 -9.61
N ARG A 277 24.08 10.50 -10.28
CA ARG A 277 24.96 11.55 -9.73
C ARG A 277 24.85 12.84 -10.52
N ALA A 278 25.03 13.96 -9.83
CA ALA A 278 25.25 15.23 -10.49
C ALA A 278 26.64 15.24 -11.15
N PRO A 279 26.82 15.89 -12.31
CA PRO A 279 28.14 16.13 -12.86
C PRO A 279 29.00 16.93 -11.89
N GLU A 280 30.30 16.67 -11.90
CA GLU A 280 31.24 17.36 -11.02
C GLU A 280 31.13 18.89 -11.14
N GLY A 281 31.14 19.58 -10.00
CA GLY A 281 31.03 21.03 -9.92
C GLY A 281 29.65 21.61 -10.23
N LYS A 282 28.62 20.79 -10.50
CA LYS A 282 27.23 21.26 -10.65
C LYS A 282 26.54 21.32 -9.28
N LYS A 283 25.75 22.37 -9.11
CA LYS A 283 24.84 22.50 -7.96
C LYS A 283 23.79 21.40 -8.00
N LEU A 284 23.44 20.89 -6.84
CA LEU A 284 22.35 19.94 -6.69
C LEU A 284 20.98 20.65 -6.85
N PRO A 285 19.91 19.88 -7.15
CA PRO A 285 18.54 20.38 -7.23
C PRO A 285 18.09 21.18 -6.01
N LYS A 286 16.94 21.86 -6.15
CA LYS A 286 16.25 22.57 -5.06
C LYS A 286 17.15 23.57 -4.30
N GLY A 287 17.96 24.31 -5.06
CA GLY A 287 18.81 25.37 -4.50
C GLY A 287 20.07 24.86 -3.80
N ASP A 288 20.62 23.73 -4.24
CA ASP A 288 21.83 23.12 -3.67
C ASP A 288 21.67 22.68 -2.20
N ARG A 289 20.42 22.44 -1.77
CA ARG A 289 20.09 22.13 -0.37
C ARG A 289 20.75 20.86 0.16
N ALA A 290 21.15 19.94 -0.71
CA ALA A 290 21.81 18.70 -0.31
C ALA A 290 23.35 18.83 -0.19
N ALA A 291 23.94 19.94 -0.65
CA ALA A 291 25.39 20.15 -0.50
C ALA A 291 25.85 20.23 0.96
N PRO A 292 25.14 20.89 1.90
CA PRO A 292 25.49 20.86 3.32
C PRO A 292 25.47 19.44 3.92
N VAL A 293 24.52 18.59 3.48
CA VAL A 293 24.45 17.19 3.93
C VAL A 293 25.69 16.42 3.46
N ALA A 294 26.08 16.59 2.19
CA ALA A 294 27.30 15.97 1.66
C ALA A 294 28.58 16.49 2.35
N ALA A 295 28.63 17.77 2.72
CA ALA A 295 29.76 18.35 3.42
C ALA A 295 29.93 17.79 4.85
N MET A 296 28.86 17.35 5.49
CA MET A 296 28.84 16.71 6.82
C MET A 296 28.78 15.18 6.76
N GLN A 297 29.04 14.59 5.58
CA GLN A 297 28.82 13.15 5.36
C GLN A 297 29.55 12.28 6.39
N SER A 298 30.78 12.64 6.76
CA SER A 298 31.59 11.85 7.69
C SER A 298 30.95 11.81 9.08
N GLU A 299 30.61 12.97 9.62
CA GLU A 299 30.06 13.15 10.95
C GLU A 299 28.65 12.54 11.05
N ILE A 300 27.83 12.71 10.01
CA ILE A 300 26.50 12.07 9.97
C ILE A 300 26.66 10.54 9.91
N ALA A 301 27.60 10.03 9.11
CA ALA A 301 27.86 8.60 9.03
C ALA A 301 28.38 8.02 10.35
N ASP A 302 29.12 8.77 11.16
CA ASP A 302 29.52 8.37 12.52
C ASP A 302 28.30 8.19 13.43
N VAL A 303 27.39 9.18 13.46
CA VAL A 303 26.16 9.10 14.26
C VAL A 303 25.27 7.94 13.81
N LEU A 304 25.08 7.77 12.50
CA LEU A 304 24.31 6.64 11.99
C LEU A 304 24.97 5.30 12.34
N ALA A 305 26.29 5.19 12.23
CA ALA A 305 27.01 3.98 12.63
C ALA A 305 26.79 3.64 14.11
N GLU A 306 26.81 4.64 15.01
CA GLU A 306 26.46 4.42 16.43
C GLU A 306 25.05 3.85 16.59
N ARG A 307 24.06 4.39 15.86
CA ARG A 307 22.68 3.88 15.89
C ARG A 307 22.53 2.48 15.32
N MET A 308 23.39 2.09 14.37
CA MET A 308 23.36 0.76 13.75
C MET A 308 23.94 -0.32 14.67
N ARG A 309 24.97 -0.02 15.48
CA ARG A 309 25.71 -1.02 16.27
C ARG A 309 24.84 -1.91 17.16
N PRO A 310 23.82 -1.41 17.90
CA PRO A 310 22.94 -2.24 18.72
C PRO A 310 22.14 -3.29 17.93
N HIS A 311 22.01 -3.12 16.60
CA HIS A 311 21.19 -3.97 15.74
C HIS A 311 22.01 -4.95 14.90
N LEU A 312 23.35 -4.96 15.03
CA LEU A 312 24.21 -5.93 14.36
C LEU A 312 23.86 -7.37 14.80
N GLY A 313 23.83 -8.29 13.84
CA GLY A 313 23.45 -9.69 14.05
C GLY A 313 21.95 -9.92 14.28
N THR A 314 21.11 -8.88 14.24
CA THR A 314 19.65 -9.02 14.32
C THR A 314 19.01 -9.09 12.93
N ALA A 315 17.71 -9.35 12.87
CA ALA A 315 16.93 -9.28 11.63
C ALA A 315 17.03 -7.92 10.92
N ALA A 316 17.39 -6.83 11.61
CA ALA A 316 17.63 -5.53 10.98
C ALA A 316 18.77 -5.61 9.96
N GLN A 317 19.87 -6.29 10.33
CA GLN A 317 21.00 -6.47 9.44
C GLN A 317 20.57 -7.29 8.22
N TYR A 318 19.93 -8.43 8.45
CA TYR A 318 19.69 -9.43 7.42
C TYR A 318 18.44 -9.20 6.58
N PHE A 319 17.88 -7.98 6.60
CA PHE A 319 16.61 -7.69 5.92
C PHE A 319 16.59 -8.12 4.45
N TYR A 320 17.69 -7.86 3.72
CA TYR A 320 17.85 -8.16 2.30
C TYR A 320 18.57 -9.49 2.01
N ASN A 321 18.94 -10.25 3.03
CA ASN A 321 19.69 -11.49 2.87
C ASN A 321 18.75 -12.63 2.47
N THR A 322 18.55 -12.80 1.16
CA THR A 322 17.58 -13.77 0.61
C THR A 322 18.16 -15.14 0.27
N GLY A 323 19.41 -15.41 0.67
CA GLY A 323 20.07 -16.72 0.56
C GLY A 323 19.23 -17.92 1.02
N PRO A 324 18.57 -17.86 2.20
CA PRO A 324 17.71 -18.94 2.68
C PRO A 324 16.58 -19.35 1.71
N ILE A 325 16.05 -18.40 0.94
CA ILE A 325 15.00 -18.66 -0.06
C ILE A 325 15.55 -19.52 -1.20
N ILE A 326 16.75 -19.16 -1.70
CA ILE A 326 17.41 -19.89 -2.79
C ILE A 326 17.80 -21.29 -2.34
N ARG A 327 18.40 -21.43 -1.15
CA ARG A 327 18.74 -22.73 -0.57
C ARG A 327 17.53 -23.63 -0.48
N LYS A 328 16.44 -23.13 0.10
CA LYS A 328 15.21 -23.92 0.26
C LYS A 328 14.64 -24.35 -1.09
N ALA A 329 14.67 -23.48 -2.10
CA ALA A 329 14.23 -23.83 -3.44
C ALA A 329 15.07 -25.00 -4.03
N ILE A 330 16.39 -24.96 -3.85
CA ILE A 330 17.30 -26.03 -4.32
C ILE A 330 17.04 -27.35 -3.58
N GLU A 331 16.89 -27.31 -2.25
CA GLU A 331 16.54 -28.50 -1.43
C GLU A 331 15.24 -29.15 -1.89
N MET A 332 14.30 -28.35 -2.39
CA MET A 332 13.02 -28.78 -2.93
C MET A 332 13.07 -29.21 -4.40
N GLY A 333 14.25 -29.27 -5.01
CA GLY A 333 14.46 -29.72 -6.38
C GLY A 333 14.24 -28.64 -7.45
N ILE A 334 14.06 -27.38 -7.09
CA ILE A 334 14.04 -26.27 -8.05
C ILE A 334 15.48 -25.94 -8.44
N PRO A 335 15.86 -26.02 -9.72
CA PRO A 335 17.21 -25.65 -10.16
C PRO A 335 17.58 -24.22 -9.73
N GLU A 336 18.80 -24.01 -9.25
CA GLU A 336 19.25 -22.70 -8.74
C GLU A 336 19.00 -21.55 -9.73
N ALA A 337 19.30 -21.75 -11.00
CA ALA A 337 19.07 -20.74 -12.04
C ALA A 337 17.58 -20.36 -12.15
N GLN A 338 16.68 -21.33 -12.02
CA GLN A 338 15.24 -21.10 -12.01
C GLN A 338 14.82 -20.40 -10.71
N ALA A 339 15.33 -20.81 -9.56
CA ALA A 339 15.03 -20.18 -8.27
C ALA A 339 15.45 -18.69 -8.27
N ARG A 340 16.64 -18.37 -8.77
CA ARG A 340 17.13 -16.98 -8.89
C ARG A 340 16.30 -16.15 -9.87
N GLU A 341 15.91 -16.72 -11.01
CA GLU A 341 15.05 -16.02 -11.97
C GLU A 341 13.66 -15.73 -11.37
N GLN A 342 13.10 -16.66 -10.59
CA GLN A 342 11.82 -16.44 -9.93
C GLN A 342 11.92 -15.41 -8.80
N LEU A 343 12.99 -15.46 -7.99
CA LEU A 343 13.27 -14.43 -7.00
C LEU A 343 13.46 -13.06 -7.65
N LYS A 344 14.13 -12.98 -8.80
CA LYS A 344 14.28 -11.75 -9.57
C LYS A 344 12.93 -11.20 -10.04
N LYS A 345 12.06 -12.03 -10.63
CA LYS A 345 10.71 -11.61 -11.05
C LYS A 345 9.91 -11.07 -9.86
N PHE A 346 9.93 -11.80 -8.75
CA PHE A 346 9.27 -11.38 -7.52
C PHE A 346 9.86 -10.07 -6.96
N ALA A 347 11.19 -9.92 -6.91
CA ALA A 347 11.87 -8.73 -6.43
C ALA A 347 11.51 -7.48 -7.24
N LEU A 348 11.44 -7.62 -8.57
CA LEU A 348 11.02 -6.53 -9.46
C LEU A 348 9.55 -6.15 -9.25
N ASN A 349 8.66 -7.13 -9.06
CA ASN A 349 7.27 -6.87 -8.70
C ASN A 349 7.15 -6.20 -7.33
N TYR A 350 7.97 -6.63 -6.37
CA TYR A 350 8.01 -6.08 -5.03
C TYR A 350 8.52 -4.64 -4.99
N ALA A 351 9.45 -4.30 -5.87
CA ALA A 351 9.86 -2.92 -6.10
C ALA A 351 8.74 -2.09 -6.75
N ALA A 352 8.07 -2.63 -7.77
CA ALA A 352 7.03 -1.92 -8.52
C ALA A 352 5.77 -1.61 -7.68
N THR A 353 5.44 -2.46 -6.71
CA THR A 353 4.29 -2.27 -5.81
C THR A 353 4.64 -1.55 -4.49
N SER A 354 5.90 -1.14 -4.31
CA SER A 354 6.39 -0.51 -3.07
C SER A 354 5.95 0.93 -2.78
N PRO A 355 5.70 1.81 -3.77
CA PRO A 355 5.37 3.20 -3.46
C PRO A 355 4.12 3.33 -2.59
N ARG A 356 4.27 3.96 -1.42
CA ARG A 356 3.15 4.21 -0.48
C ARG A 356 2.47 2.93 0.04
N THR A 357 3.17 1.80 0.01
CA THR A 357 2.65 0.51 0.47
C THR A 357 3.48 0.01 1.64
N MET A 358 2.85 -0.39 2.73
CA MET A 358 3.54 -1.04 3.87
C MET A 358 4.22 -2.33 3.41
N THR A 359 5.38 -2.66 3.99
CA THR A 359 6.23 -3.80 3.58
C THR A 359 5.45 -5.10 3.42
N GLU A 360 4.64 -5.48 4.41
CA GLU A 360 3.85 -6.73 4.38
C GLU A 360 2.77 -6.74 3.28
N GLN A 361 2.05 -5.62 3.14
CA GLN A 361 1.06 -5.40 2.09
C GLN A 361 1.71 -5.41 0.70
N ASN A 362 2.92 -4.85 0.59
CA ASN A 362 3.68 -4.77 -0.63
C ASN A 362 4.13 -6.17 -1.10
N LEU A 363 4.66 -7.00 -0.20
CA LEU A 363 5.05 -8.38 -0.51
C LEU A 363 3.87 -9.18 -1.05
N ARG A 364 2.70 -9.00 -0.42
CA ARG A 364 1.46 -9.61 -0.87
C ARG A 364 1.06 -9.12 -2.27
N ASN A 365 1.03 -7.81 -2.49
CA ASN A 365 0.71 -7.24 -3.80
C ASN A 365 1.66 -7.77 -4.89
N ALA A 366 2.96 -7.82 -4.60
CA ALA A 366 3.97 -8.37 -5.50
C ALA A 366 3.70 -9.85 -5.86
N SER A 367 3.31 -10.67 -4.89
CA SER A 367 2.97 -12.08 -5.13
C SER A 367 1.77 -12.24 -6.07
N LEU A 368 0.79 -11.33 -6.01
CA LEU A 368 -0.35 -11.31 -6.93
C LEU A 368 0.06 -10.88 -8.33
N VAL A 369 0.89 -9.85 -8.46
CA VAL A 369 1.42 -9.45 -9.77
C VAL A 369 2.18 -10.62 -10.39
N SER A 370 3.07 -11.28 -9.63
CA SER A 370 3.79 -12.46 -10.12
C SER A 370 2.86 -13.59 -10.56
N ALA A 371 1.78 -13.85 -9.82
CA ALA A 371 0.85 -14.93 -10.15
C ALA A 371 -0.01 -14.64 -11.40
N LYS A 372 -0.35 -13.37 -11.63
CA LYS A 372 -1.04 -12.94 -12.86
C LYS A 372 -0.11 -12.97 -14.07
N GLU A 373 1.11 -12.46 -13.93
CA GLU A 373 2.12 -12.47 -15.00
C GLU A 373 2.49 -13.89 -15.45
N ALA A 374 2.59 -14.84 -14.52
CA ALA A 374 2.84 -16.24 -14.85
C ALA A 374 1.73 -16.89 -15.69
N ARG A 375 0.57 -16.25 -15.83
CA ARG A 375 -0.60 -16.72 -16.58
C ARG A 375 -1.03 -15.79 -17.70
N ASP A 376 -0.23 -14.77 -18.01
CA ASP A 376 -0.59 -13.73 -18.97
C ASP A 376 -1.93 -13.02 -18.65
N ILE A 377 -2.30 -12.95 -17.37
CA ILE A 377 -3.50 -12.25 -16.92
C ILE A 377 -3.17 -10.75 -16.79
N PRO A 378 -3.89 -9.85 -17.46
CA PRO A 378 -3.70 -8.41 -17.30
C PRO A 378 -3.82 -7.98 -15.83
N LEU A 379 -2.92 -7.10 -15.36
CA LEU A 379 -2.94 -6.63 -13.97
C LEU A 379 -4.30 -6.05 -13.53
N THR A 380 -5.01 -5.40 -14.46
CA THR A 380 -6.33 -4.78 -14.25
C THR A 380 -7.51 -5.75 -14.32
N GLU A 381 -7.28 -7.00 -14.74
CA GLU A 381 -8.31 -8.03 -14.74
C GLU A 381 -8.46 -8.59 -13.33
N VAL A 382 -9.68 -8.51 -12.78
CA VAL A 382 -9.99 -9.04 -11.45
C VAL A 382 -10.40 -10.51 -11.56
N VAL A 383 -9.58 -11.40 -11.00
CA VAL A 383 -9.80 -12.86 -11.07
C VAL A 383 -10.71 -13.38 -9.96
N GLY A 384 -10.50 -12.88 -8.73
CA GLY A 384 -11.27 -13.25 -7.55
C GLY A 384 -12.38 -12.24 -7.22
N PRO A 385 -12.87 -12.19 -5.97
CA PRO A 385 -13.83 -11.19 -5.57
C PRO A 385 -13.18 -9.80 -5.61
N GLY A 386 -13.82 -8.88 -6.32
CA GLY A 386 -13.35 -7.49 -6.42
C GLY A 386 -13.41 -6.75 -5.07
N GLY A 387 -12.48 -5.81 -4.89
CA GLY A 387 -12.55 -4.79 -3.84
C GLY A 387 -13.51 -3.66 -4.21
N THR A 388 -13.30 -2.48 -3.64
CA THR A 388 -14.06 -1.25 -3.97
C THR A 388 -13.65 -0.61 -5.31
N GLY A 389 -13.03 -1.37 -6.21
CA GLY A 389 -12.48 -0.88 -7.48
C GLY A 389 -11.87 -2.00 -8.33
N ILE A 390 -10.89 -1.66 -9.16
CA ILE A 390 -10.21 -2.55 -10.13
C ILE A 390 -9.22 -3.55 -9.50
N ASN A 391 -9.19 -3.65 -8.17
CA ASN A 391 -8.28 -4.54 -7.42
C ASN A 391 -9.01 -5.78 -6.89
N GLU A 392 -8.28 -6.88 -6.73
CA GLU A 392 -8.70 -7.98 -5.87
C GLU A 392 -8.90 -7.50 -4.43
N LYS A 393 -9.98 -7.99 -3.79
CA LYS A 393 -10.23 -7.67 -2.38
C LYS A 393 -9.07 -8.11 -1.50
N GLY A 394 -8.48 -7.16 -0.78
CA GLY A 394 -7.33 -7.41 0.08
C GLY A 394 -5.97 -7.28 -0.61
N TYR A 395 -5.91 -6.90 -1.89
CA TYR A 395 -4.68 -6.55 -2.61
C TYR A 395 -4.76 -5.12 -3.18
N PRO A 396 -4.96 -4.08 -2.34
CA PRO A 396 -5.07 -2.70 -2.82
C PRO A 396 -3.80 -2.27 -3.53
N MET A 397 -3.95 -1.80 -4.77
CA MET A 397 -2.89 -1.21 -5.57
C MET A 397 -3.41 -0.03 -6.38
N MET A 398 -2.57 0.99 -6.60
CA MET A 398 -2.87 2.09 -7.52
C MET A 398 -2.62 1.64 -8.95
N ILE A 399 -3.56 0.90 -9.55
CA ILE A 399 -3.42 0.29 -10.88
C ILE A 399 -4.32 0.89 -11.97
N GLY A 400 -4.94 2.04 -11.70
CA GLY A 400 -5.64 2.82 -12.73
C GLY A 400 -4.68 3.36 -13.80
N PRO A 401 -5.18 4.01 -14.87
CA PRO A 401 -4.35 4.51 -15.96
C PRO A 401 -3.19 5.42 -15.53
N SER A 402 -3.38 6.23 -14.47
CA SER A 402 -2.36 7.09 -13.85
C SER A 402 -1.77 6.50 -12.57
N GLY A 403 -2.16 5.28 -12.21
CA GLY A 403 -1.76 4.62 -10.98
C GLY A 403 -0.27 4.26 -10.98
N ILE A 404 0.45 4.68 -9.93
CA ILE A 404 1.91 4.51 -9.86
C ILE A 404 2.34 3.04 -9.89
N HIS A 405 1.55 2.11 -9.34
CA HIS A 405 1.88 0.68 -9.39
C HIS A 405 1.75 0.15 -10.81
N ARG A 406 0.71 0.57 -11.56
CA ARG A 406 0.58 0.20 -12.97
C ARG A 406 1.76 0.71 -13.80
N LEU A 407 2.10 1.99 -13.65
CA LEU A 407 3.20 2.61 -14.38
C LEU A 407 4.54 1.90 -14.12
N LEU A 408 4.80 1.49 -12.87
CA LEU A 408 6.04 0.79 -12.52
C LEU A 408 6.06 -0.66 -13.00
N VAL A 409 4.93 -1.38 -12.94
CA VAL A 409 4.83 -2.74 -13.51
C VAL A 409 5.02 -2.70 -15.03
N ASP A 410 4.41 -1.73 -15.71
CA ASP A 410 4.58 -1.55 -17.16
C ASP A 410 6.02 -1.17 -17.52
N ALA A 411 6.63 -0.22 -16.79
CA ALA A 411 8.03 0.16 -16.99
C ALA A 411 8.98 -1.02 -16.79
N LYS A 412 8.76 -1.81 -15.73
CA LYS A 412 9.50 -3.05 -15.45
C LYS A 412 9.38 -4.04 -16.62
N ASN A 413 8.19 -4.21 -17.19
CA ASN A 413 7.95 -5.14 -18.30
C ASN A 413 8.49 -4.65 -19.65
N ALA A 414 8.71 -3.34 -19.82
CA ALA A 414 9.24 -2.76 -21.05
C ALA A 414 10.78 -2.69 -21.07
N GLU A 415 11.36 -1.83 -20.24
CA GLU A 415 12.79 -1.48 -20.27
C GLU A 415 13.49 -1.74 -18.93
N GLY A 416 12.74 -2.16 -17.91
CA GLY A 416 13.20 -2.27 -16.53
C GLY A 416 12.98 -0.98 -15.73
N ILE A 417 13.27 -1.06 -14.43
CA ILE A 417 13.14 0.09 -13.53
C ILE A 417 14.42 0.94 -13.64
N SER A 418 14.29 2.18 -14.09
CA SER A 418 15.43 3.08 -14.33
C SER A 418 16.10 3.56 -13.04
N TYR A 419 17.41 3.34 -12.91
CA TYR A 419 18.24 3.92 -11.84
C TYR A 419 18.31 5.45 -11.89
N ASN A 420 18.11 6.06 -13.06
CA ASN A 420 18.22 7.49 -13.23
C ASN A 420 16.98 8.22 -12.73
N THR A 421 15.80 7.74 -13.12
CA THR A 421 14.52 8.40 -12.81
C THR A 421 13.82 7.80 -11.59
N ASN A 422 14.08 6.53 -11.26
CA ASN A 422 13.47 5.78 -10.15
C ASN A 422 14.53 4.95 -9.40
N PRO A 423 15.59 5.57 -8.85
CA PRO A 423 16.70 4.85 -8.20
C PRO A 423 16.26 3.99 -7.01
N LYS A 424 15.26 4.45 -6.22
CA LYS A 424 14.78 3.70 -5.05
C LYS A 424 14.23 2.32 -5.46
N PRO A 425 13.18 2.21 -6.29
CA PRO A 425 12.66 0.89 -6.67
C PRO A 425 13.70 0.03 -7.39
N ALA A 426 14.56 0.61 -8.25
CA ALA A 426 15.62 -0.14 -8.94
C ALA A 426 16.61 -0.77 -7.94
N THR A 427 17.10 0.03 -6.99
CA THR A 427 18.03 -0.44 -5.95
C THR A 427 17.37 -1.40 -4.98
N PHE A 428 16.11 -1.18 -4.62
CA PHE A 428 15.34 -2.09 -3.77
C PHE A 428 15.20 -3.48 -4.42
N ALA A 429 14.93 -3.55 -5.72
CA ALA A 429 14.88 -4.82 -6.44
C ALA A 429 16.23 -5.57 -6.35
N GLU A 430 17.36 -4.89 -6.58
CA GLU A 430 18.70 -5.49 -6.43
C GLU A 430 18.94 -6.04 -5.03
N ASN A 431 18.61 -5.25 -4.01
CA ASN A 431 18.80 -5.65 -2.64
C ASN A 431 17.94 -6.88 -2.30
N VAL A 432 16.67 -6.92 -2.71
CA VAL A 432 15.80 -8.11 -2.51
C VAL A 432 16.32 -9.34 -3.28
N MET A 433 16.98 -9.16 -4.42
CA MET A 433 17.66 -10.25 -5.13
C MET A 433 18.90 -10.78 -4.39
N GLY A 434 19.32 -10.13 -3.30
CA GLY A 434 20.49 -10.48 -2.51
C GLY A 434 21.78 -9.77 -2.94
N ASN A 435 21.71 -8.81 -3.87
CA ASN A 435 22.84 -7.94 -4.19
C ASN A 435 22.91 -6.80 -3.16
N LEU A 436 23.82 -6.90 -2.21
CA LEU A 436 23.84 -6.02 -1.02
C LEU A 436 24.66 -4.74 -1.23
N GLN A 437 25.09 -4.43 -2.45
CA GLN A 437 25.94 -3.26 -2.75
C GLN A 437 25.15 -1.95 -2.91
N GLY A 438 23.82 -2.03 -2.98
CA GLY A 438 22.92 -0.89 -3.14
C GLY A 438 22.43 -0.31 -1.82
N VAL A 439 22.19 1.01 -1.78
CA VAL A 439 21.46 1.66 -0.68
C VAL A 439 20.08 2.03 -1.19
N THR A 440 19.02 1.43 -0.65
CA THR A 440 17.65 1.86 -0.93
C THR A 440 17.34 3.13 -0.12
N VAL A 441 17.59 4.30 -0.70
CA VAL A 441 17.30 5.58 -0.04
C VAL A 441 15.80 5.80 -0.04
N ASP A 442 15.16 5.48 1.08
CA ASP A 442 13.75 5.70 1.34
C ASP A 442 13.53 6.86 2.33
N THR A 443 12.28 7.08 2.70
CA THR A 443 11.87 8.12 3.66
C THR A 443 12.64 8.01 4.98
N HIS A 444 12.80 6.79 5.52
CA HIS A 444 13.47 6.60 6.80
C HIS A 444 14.98 6.82 6.69
N ALA A 445 15.59 6.40 5.57
CA ALA A 445 16.98 6.68 5.30
C ALA A 445 17.28 8.19 5.28
N ILE A 446 16.44 8.96 4.59
CA ILE A 446 16.56 10.43 4.48
C ILE A 446 16.33 11.10 5.84
N ARG A 447 15.22 10.78 6.51
CA ARG A 447 14.89 11.35 7.82
C ARG A 447 15.94 11.02 8.87
N GLY A 448 16.42 9.78 8.91
CA GLY A 448 17.46 9.34 9.83
C GLY A 448 18.78 10.07 9.60
N ALA A 449 19.19 10.29 8.35
CA ALA A 449 20.39 11.05 8.03
C ALA A 449 20.28 12.53 8.43
N LEU A 450 19.14 13.17 8.20
CA LEU A 450 18.91 14.56 8.56
C LEU A 450 18.74 14.75 10.08
N ASP A 451 18.11 13.81 10.77
CA ASP A 451 18.06 13.77 12.23
C ASP A 451 19.47 13.64 12.83
N ALA A 452 20.29 12.73 12.28
CA ALA A 452 21.69 12.60 12.66
C ALA A 452 22.49 13.89 12.37
N MET A 453 22.22 14.59 11.26
CA MET A 453 22.80 15.90 10.97
C MET A 453 22.45 16.95 12.05
N ASN A 454 21.19 16.98 12.50
CA ASN A 454 20.76 17.86 13.59
C ASN A 454 21.39 17.50 14.94
N GLU A 455 21.69 16.22 15.19
CA GLU A 455 22.42 15.79 16.39
C GLU A 455 23.89 16.23 16.37
N VAL A 456 24.55 16.13 15.21
CA VAL A 456 25.92 16.63 15.04
C VAL A 456 25.97 18.13 15.28
N GLN A 457 25.03 18.88 14.68
CA GLN A 457 24.95 20.32 14.82
C GLN A 457 23.49 20.77 14.82
N PRO A 458 22.92 21.14 15.99
CA PRO A 458 21.54 21.62 16.06
C PRO A 458 21.29 22.81 15.12
N GLY A 459 20.22 22.75 14.33
CA GLY A 459 19.83 23.79 13.38
C GLY A 459 20.54 23.71 12.03
N SER A 460 21.30 22.63 11.78
CA SER A 460 22.06 22.44 10.55
C SER A 460 21.24 21.95 9.36
N ILE A 461 20.04 21.39 9.57
CA ILE A 461 19.20 20.90 8.47
C ILE A 461 18.81 22.08 7.58
N PRO A 462 19.12 22.04 6.26
CA PRO A 462 18.74 23.12 5.35
C PRO A 462 17.22 23.28 5.25
N ASP A 463 16.73 24.53 5.22
CA ASP A 463 15.29 24.87 5.11
C ASP A 463 14.53 24.08 4.03
N GLY A 464 15.22 23.75 2.93
CA GLY A 464 14.65 22.97 1.85
C GLY A 464 14.23 21.55 2.25
N PHE A 465 14.77 20.99 3.33
CA PHE A 465 14.41 19.68 3.90
C PHE A 465 13.46 19.80 5.11
N ILE A 466 13.06 21.00 5.50
CA ILE A 466 12.03 21.21 6.53
C ILE A 466 10.75 21.66 5.84
N LYS A 467 9.63 21.03 6.15
CA LYS A 467 8.33 21.41 5.59
C LYS A 467 8.00 22.87 5.95
N PRO A 468 7.41 23.65 5.03
CA PRO A 468 7.25 25.10 5.19
C PRO A 468 6.66 25.54 6.53
N GLU A 469 5.63 24.84 7.02
CA GLU A 469 4.91 25.12 8.26
C GLU A 469 5.76 24.97 9.53
N PHE A 470 6.87 24.22 9.46
CA PHE A 470 7.74 23.92 10.61
C PHE A 470 9.07 24.68 10.59
N ARG A 471 9.37 25.45 9.54
CA ARG A 471 10.67 26.12 9.38
C ARG A 471 10.97 27.12 10.50
N GLU A 472 10.01 27.98 10.82
CA GLU A 472 10.21 28.99 11.87
C GLU A 472 10.32 28.35 13.26
N GLN A 473 9.58 27.27 13.50
CA GLN A 473 9.71 26.48 14.73
C GLN A 473 11.10 25.86 14.84
N TYR A 474 11.56 25.16 13.80
CA TYR A 474 12.88 24.52 13.80
C TYR A 474 14.03 25.53 13.93
N LYS A 475 13.93 26.70 13.28
CA LYS A 475 14.93 27.78 13.43
C LYS A 475 14.97 28.36 14.84
N ALA A 476 13.81 28.53 15.46
CA ALA A 476 13.72 29.06 16.82
C ALA A 476 14.21 28.05 17.87
N ASP A 477 13.92 26.77 17.66
CA ASP A 477 14.32 25.67 18.54
C ASP A 477 14.60 24.39 17.74
N PRO A 478 15.86 24.14 17.34
CA PRO A 478 16.21 22.93 16.62
C PRO A 478 16.08 21.63 17.43
N SER A 479 15.97 21.73 18.76
CA SER A 479 15.73 20.56 19.61
C SER A 479 14.27 20.08 19.54
N SER A 480 13.37 20.93 19.02
CA SER A 480 11.96 20.57 18.78
C SER A 480 11.75 19.71 17.53
N LEU A 481 12.82 19.32 16.83
CA LEU A 481 12.73 18.51 15.62
C LEU A 481 12.00 17.18 15.89
N ASP A 482 10.89 16.98 15.19
CA ASP A 482 10.23 15.68 15.01
C ASP A 482 10.51 15.22 13.57
N PRO A 483 11.48 14.29 13.35
CA PRO A 483 11.87 13.87 12.01
C PRO A 483 10.72 13.26 11.20
N ALA A 484 9.77 12.58 11.86
CA ALA A 484 8.63 11.96 11.20
C ALA A 484 7.65 12.99 10.64
N LYS A 485 7.48 14.13 11.32
CA LYS A 485 6.51 15.16 10.94
C LYS A 485 7.12 16.33 10.18
N MET A 486 8.30 16.79 10.58
CA MET A 486 8.85 18.08 10.15
C MET A 486 9.71 18.01 8.88
N ILE A 487 10.27 16.84 8.55
CA ILE A 487 11.15 16.68 7.39
C ILE A 487 10.35 16.54 6.09
N ASP A 488 10.76 17.30 5.07
CA ASP A 488 10.43 17.07 3.67
C ASP A 488 11.46 16.10 3.06
N ASP A 489 11.07 14.83 3.00
CA ASP A 489 11.87 13.70 2.54
C ASP A 489 11.84 13.50 1.01
N THR A 490 11.27 14.43 0.26
CA THR A 490 11.27 14.34 -1.20
C THR A 490 12.67 14.60 -1.74
N LEU A 491 13.17 13.79 -2.68
CA LEU A 491 14.44 14.05 -3.38
C LEU A 491 14.23 14.89 -4.64
N GLY A 492 15.22 15.70 -4.98
CA GLY A 492 15.22 16.55 -6.16
C GLY A 492 15.80 15.88 -7.40
N ASP A 493 15.25 16.24 -8.55
CA ASP A 493 15.70 15.81 -9.87
C ASP A 493 16.36 16.97 -10.63
N GLN A 494 17.27 16.66 -11.55
CA GLN A 494 17.80 17.60 -12.55
C GLN A 494 18.01 16.93 -13.90
N LYS A 495 18.21 17.74 -14.94
CA LYS A 495 18.61 17.23 -16.26
C LYS A 495 20.13 17.10 -16.35
N VAL A 496 20.61 15.91 -16.68
CA VAL A 496 22.01 15.62 -16.99
C VAL A 496 22.04 15.07 -18.41
N ASP A 497 22.74 15.75 -19.32
CA ASP A 497 22.82 15.40 -20.73
C ASP A 497 21.46 15.17 -21.42
N GLY A 498 20.44 15.92 -20.98
CA GLY A 498 19.07 15.84 -21.49
C GLY A 498 18.17 14.82 -20.79
N GLU A 499 18.75 13.90 -20.02
CA GLU A 499 18.01 12.91 -19.23
C GLU A 499 17.66 13.44 -17.84
N LYS A 500 16.45 13.13 -17.37
CA LYS A 500 16.02 13.47 -16.01
C LYS A 500 16.64 12.47 -15.02
N MET A 501 17.41 12.96 -14.05
CA MET A 501 18.08 12.15 -13.04
C MET A 501 17.79 12.66 -11.62
N GLN A 502 17.52 11.75 -10.68
CA GLN A 502 17.32 12.07 -9.27
C GLN A 502 18.65 12.18 -8.52
N THR A 503 19.41 13.23 -8.81
CA THR A 503 20.82 13.31 -8.37
C THR A 503 21.02 13.58 -6.88
N GLU A 504 20.00 14.05 -6.15
CA GLU A 504 20.10 14.13 -4.67
C GLU A 504 20.17 12.74 -4.02
N TYR A 505 19.73 11.68 -4.70
CA TYR A 505 19.81 10.30 -4.20
C TYR A 505 21.23 9.89 -3.84
N ALA A 506 22.22 10.30 -4.63
CA ALA A 506 23.62 9.98 -4.41
C ALA A 506 24.14 10.45 -3.06
N VAL A 507 23.71 11.64 -2.60
CA VAL A 507 24.18 12.22 -1.33
C VAL A 507 23.85 11.29 -0.16
N PHE A 508 22.60 10.83 -0.10
CA PHE A 508 22.17 9.90 0.95
C PHE A 508 22.73 8.50 0.73
N SER A 509 22.83 8.02 -0.52
CA SER A 509 23.45 6.72 -0.80
C SER A 509 24.91 6.66 -0.33
N ASP A 510 25.70 7.70 -0.58
CA ASP A 510 27.12 7.74 -0.21
C ASP A 510 27.30 7.84 1.31
N LEU A 511 26.38 8.52 1.98
CA LEU A 511 26.34 8.62 3.43
C LEU A 511 26.12 7.25 4.09
N TYR A 512 25.16 6.47 3.62
CA TYR A 512 24.94 5.10 4.13
C TYR A 512 26.08 4.16 3.74
N LYS A 513 26.71 4.32 2.56
CA LYS A 513 27.93 3.57 2.21
C LYS A 513 29.09 3.90 3.17
N ALA A 514 29.22 5.16 3.57
CA ALA A 514 30.22 5.58 4.55
C ALA A 514 29.90 5.08 5.97
N ALA A 515 28.62 4.97 6.34
CA ALA A 515 28.19 4.33 7.58
C ALA A 515 28.47 2.82 7.56
N ALA A 516 28.20 2.15 6.45
CA ALA A 516 28.49 0.73 6.23
C ALA A 516 29.96 0.39 6.50
N GLN A 517 30.88 1.22 5.97
CA GLN A 517 32.32 1.08 6.20
C GLN A 517 32.71 1.19 7.68
N ARG A 518 32.01 2.03 8.47
CA ARG A 518 32.29 2.24 9.90
C ARG A 518 31.86 1.07 10.78
N VAL A 519 30.78 0.40 10.39
CA VAL A 519 30.25 -0.75 11.14
C VAL A 519 30.72 -2.10 10.60
N GLY A 520 31.30 -2.14 9.39
CA GLY A 520 31.83 -3.35 8.78
C GLY A 520 30.77 -4.24 8.13
N VAL A 521 29.75 -3.64 7.53
CA VAL A 521 28.65 -4.35 6.83
C VAL A 521 28.52 -3.87 5.39
N SER A 522 27.71 -4.54 4.59
CA SER A 522 27.39 -4.12 3.22
C SER A 522 26.49 -2.87 3.18
N PRO A 523 26.47 -2.11 2.06
CA PRO A 523 25.61 -0.94 1.93
C PRO A 523 24.11 -1.20 2.17
N ALA A 524 23.57 -2.34 1.70
CA ALA A 524 22.17 -2.68 1.91
C ALA A 524 21.87 -3.00 3.38
N GLU A 525 22.76 -3.74 4.05
CA GLU A 525 22.66 -4.00 5.49
C GLU A 525 22.77 -2.71 6.30
N ALA A 526 23.64 -1.77 5.92
CA ALA A 526 23.72 -0.47 6.59
C ALA A 526 22.43 0.34 6.42
N GLN A 527 21.81 0.30 5.24
CA GLN A 527 20.51 0.93 5.02
C GLN A 527 19.44 0.34 5.92
N SER A 528 19.33 -0.99 6.01
CA SER A 528 18.33 -1.63 6.86
C SER A 528 18.62 -1.43 8.35
N LEU A 529 19.89 -1.49 8.77
CA LEU A 529 20.29 -1.17 10.15
C LEU A 529 19.95 0.27 10.52
N GLY A 530 20.20 1.24 9.64
CA GLY A 530 19.86 2.64 9.91
C GLY A 530 18.35 2.90 9.86
N TRP A 531 17.62 2.15 9.03
CA TRP A 531 16.16 2.16 8.98
C TRP A 531 15.56 1.77 10.34
N PHE A 532 15.97 0.63 10.90
CA PHE A 532 15.47 0.17 12.20
C PHE A 532 16.08 0.95 13.37
N GLY A 533 17.37 1.29 13.33
CA GLY A 533 18.06 2.05 14.39
C GLY A 533 17.62 3.50 14.50
N SER A 534 16.95 4.05 13.48
CA SER A 534 16.28 5.36 13.54
C SER A 534 14.75 5.23 13.48
N GLY A 535 14.20 4.02 13.62
CA GLY A 535 12.79 3.73 13.39
C GLY A 535 11.86 4.57 14.28
N ASP A 536 12.12 4.57 15.58
CA ASP A 536 11.31 5.27 16.60
C ASP A 536 11.20 6.77 16.33
N LYS A 537 12.27 7.40 15.81
CA LYS A 537 12.31 8.85 15.52
C LYS A 537 11.70 9.21 14.18
N THR A 538 11.80 8.31 13.20
CA THR A 538 11.40 8.58 11.81
C THR A 538 9.95 8.20 11.51
N GLY A 539 9.26 7.61 12.50
CA GLY A 539 7.87 7.17 12.40
C GLY A 539 7.75 5.81 11.72
N LEU A 540 8.75 4.94 11.87
CA LEU A 540 8.68 3.57 11.36
C LEU A 540 7.65 2.77 12.16
N ALA A 541 6.68 2.19 11.47
CA ALA A 541 5.67 1.31 12.06
C ALA A 541 5.85 -0.17 11.68
N SER A 542 6.91 -0.51 10.94
CA SER A 542 7.16 -1.89 10.50
C SER A 542 7.81 -2.69 11.60
N ASP A 543 7.35 -3.93 11.78
CA ASP A 543 8.01 -4.90 12.64
C ASP A 543 9.43 -5.20 12.14
N LEU A 544 10.30 -5.57 13.09
CA LEU A 544 11.66 -6.00 12.81
C LEU A 544 11.67 -7.42 12.21
N LYS A 545 11.48 -7.52 10.89
CA LYS A 545 11.42 -8.78 10.15
C LYS A 545 12.22 -8.69 8.86
N THR A 546 12.93 -9.77 8.50
CA THR A 546 13.60 -9.88 7.20
C THR A 546 12.60 -10.18 6.07
N VAL A 547 13.04 -10.04 4.81
CA VAL A 547 12.24 -10.53 3.66
C VAL A 547 11.96 -12.03 3.79
N VAL A 548 12.89 -12.81 4.34
CA VAL A 548 12.73 -14.25 4.58
C VAL A 548 11.66 -14.53 5.62
N ASP A 549 11.67 -13.82 6.75
CA ASP A 549 10.65 -13.96 7.81
C ASP A 549 9.26 -13.60 7.29
N LEU A 550 9.17 -12.48 6.57
CA LEU A 550 7.91 -12.05 5.96
C LEU A 550 7.37 -13.08 4.99
N LEU A 551 8.25 -13.70 4.18
CA LEU A 551 7.86 -14.73 3.23
C LEU A 551 7.41 -16.01 3.96
N ASP A 552 8.13 -16.42 5.00
CA ASP A 552 7.78 -17.59 5.82
C ASP A 552 6.38 -17.46 6.42
N GLU A 553 6.11 -16.33 7.06
CA GLU A 553 4.82 -16.04 7.68
C GLU A 553 3.69 -16.10 6.65
N ARG A 554 3.95 -15.64 5.41
CA ARG A 554 2.91 -15.61 4.38
C ARG A 554 2.70 -16.97 3.74
N ILE A 555 3.75 -17.77 3.62
CA ILE A 555 3.65 -19.17 3.22
C ILE A 555 2.88 -19.96 4.27
N ASP A 556 3.21 -19.79 5.55
CA ASP A 556 2.53 -20.46 6.67
C ASP A 556 1.04 -20.13 6.69
N VAL A 557 0.70 -18.85 6.62
CA VAL A 557 -0.70 -18.40 6.55
C VAL A 557 -1.42 -18.99 5.33
N THR A 558 -0.77 -19.03 4.17
CA THR A 558 -1.37 -19.59 2.95
C THR A 558 -1.53 -21.11 3.06
N ALA A 559 -0.58 -21.79 3.70
CA ALA A 559 -0.59 -23.23 3.96
C ALA A 559 -1.75 -23.63 4.88
N GLN A 560 -1.96 -22.90 5.98
CA GLN A 560 -3.10 -23.07 6.88
C GLN A 560 -4.43 -22.88 6.14
N ALA A 561 -4.55 -21.81 5.34
CA ALA A 561 -5.75 -21.50 4.57
C ALA A 561 -6.10 -22.56 3.51
N LEU A 562 -5.08 -23.11 2.84
CA LEU A 562 -5.27 -24.12 1.81
C LEU A 562 -5.32 -25.55 2.36
N ASN A 563 -5.01 -25.74 3.64
CA ASN A 563 -4.75 -27.05 4.25
C ASN A 563 -3.70 -27.84 3.44
N ARG A 564 -2.56 -27.20 3.16
CA ARG A 564 -1.43 -27.75 2.41
C ARG A 564 -0.14 -27.61 3.22
N PRO A 565 0.88 -28.48 3.01
CA PRO A 565 2.20 -28.27 3.57
C PRO A 565 2.84 -26.95 3.09
N LYS A 566 3.64 -26.29 3.94
CA LYS A 566 4.36 -25.04 3.62
C LYS A 566 5.24 -25.19 2.38
N GLU A 567 5.89 -26.35 2.27
CA GLU A 567 6.69 -26.77 1.11
C GLU A 567 5.90 -26.63 -0.19
N LYS A 568 4.69 -27.20 -0.25
CA LYS A 568 3.86 -27.17 -1.46
C LYS A 568 3.46 -25.75 -1.82
N VAL A 569 3.10 -24.94 -0.83
CA VAL A 569 2.77 -23.52 -1.02
C VAL A 569 3.97 -22.73 -1.51
N PHE A 570 5.17 -22.99 -0.98
CA PHE A 570 6.39 -22.33 -1.45
C PHE A 570 6.70 -22.67 -2.91
N VAL A 571 6.56 -23.93 -3.33
CA VAL A 571 6.71 -24.33 -4.74
C VAL A 571 5.65 -23.67 -5.62
N ASP A 572 4.40 -23.62 -5.17
CA ASP A 572 3.32 -22.95 -5.90
C ASP A 572 3.56 -21.44 -6.00
N PHE A 573 4.10 -20.80 -4.97
CA PHE A 573 4.51 -19.40 -5.01
C PHE A 573 5.69 -19.17 -5.97
N MET A 574 6.75 -19.97 -5.87
CA MET A 574 7.96 -19.85 -6.70
C MET A 574 7.69 -20.13 -8.18
N SER A 575 6.66 -20.91 -8.50
CA SER A 575 6.21 -21.13 -9.87
C SER A 575 5.26 -20.02 -10.38
N GLY A 576 4.88 -19.06 -9.53
CA GLY A 576 3.85 -18.08 -9.83
C GLY A 576 2.45 -18.68 -9.87
N LYS A 577 2.23 -19.90 -9.36
CA LYS A 577 0.92 -20.55 -9.36
C LYS A 577 -0.06 -19.88 -8.39
N ILE A 578 0.38 -19.40 -7.24
CA ILE A 578 -0.52 -18.71 -6.29
C ILE A 578 0.11 -17.42 -5.76
N PRO A 579 -0.70 -16.39 -5.47
CA PRO A 579 -0.27 -15.32 -4.61
C PRO A 579 -0.16 -15.83 -3.16
N LEU A 580 0.49 -15.05 -2.32
CA LEU A 580 0.55 -15.31 -0.90
C LEU A 580 -0.54 -14.53 -0.16
N LEU A 581 -1.01 -15.13 0.93
CA LEU A 581 -1.96 -14.55 1.85
C LEU A 581 -1.24 -13.80 2.96
N SER A 582 -1.86 -12.72 3.43
CA SER A 582 -1.49 -12.05 4.66
C SER A 582 -2.79 -11.61 5.32
N PHE A 583 -2.95 -11.96 6.59
CA PHE A 583 -4.22 -11.90 7.29
C PHE A 583 -4.15 -11.07 8.57
N GLY A 584 -2.99 -11.01 9.24
CA GLY A 584 -2.64 -9.94 10.19
C GLY A 584 -1.48 -9.11 9.68
N GLY A 585 -1.65 -7.79 9.71
CA GLY A 585 -0.59 -6.91 10.19
C GLY A 585 -0.97 -6.60 11.62
N MET A 586 -0.02 -6.63 12.56
CA MET A 586 -0.25 -5.88 13.79
C MET A 586 -0.57 -4.46 13.34
N THR A 587 -1.83 -4.07 13.49
CA THR A 587 -2.08 -2.66 13.72
C THR A 587 -1.30 -2.40 14.98
N LEU A 588 -0.22 -1.61 14.85
CA LEU A 588 0.63 -1.13 15.93
C LEU A 588 -0.21 -0.19 16.80
N LEU A 589 -1.30 -0.72 17.34
CA LEU A 589 -2.14 -0.11 18.34
C LEU A 589 -1.36 -0.24 19.64
N GLU A 590 -1.01 0.92 20.21
CA GLU A 590 -0.69 1.10 21.63
C GLU A 590 0.74 0.87 22.14
N THR A 591 1.81 1.07 21.36
CA THR A 591 3.15 1.30 21.98
C THR A 591 3.42 2.77 22.35
N GLY A 592 2.49 3.69 22.07
CA GLY A 592 2.64 5.12 22.35
C GLY A 592 1.87 5.69 23.55
N SER A 593 1.06 4.91 24.26
CA SER A 593 0.16 5.43 25.32
C SER A 593 0.20 4.70 26.65
N MET A 594 1.15 3.80 26.89
CA MET A 594 1.36 3.17 28.20
C MET A 594 2.81 3.35 28.66
N MET A 595 3.19 4.60 28.98
CA MET A 595 4.24 4.86 29.96
C MET A 595 3.57 5.48 31.19
N GLU A 596 3.29 4.60 32.15
CA GLU A 596 3.20 4.78 33.60
C GLU A 596 3.18 6.23 34.13
N GLU A 597 1.98 6.73 34.43
CA GLU A 597 1.76 7.46 35.67
C GLU A 597 1.58 6.42 36.80
N GLU A 598 2.64 6.05 37.52
CA GLU A 598 2.50 5.42 38.84
C GLU A 598 3.82 5.45 39.64
N ASN A 599 3.93 6.46 40.52
CA ASN A 599 4.51 6.45 41.88
C ASN A 599 5.29 7.71 42.21
N ASN A 600 4.59 8.69 42.78
CA ASN A 600 5.12 9.52 43.85
C ASN A 600 4.04 9.61 44.93
N GLY A 601 4.05 8.63 45.84
CA GLY A 601 3.22 8.59 47.04
C GLY A 601 4.04 8.03 48.20
N ASP A 602 4.44 8.91 49.10
CA ASP A 602 4.76 8.71 50.52
C ASP A 602 5.57 7.47 50.95
N THR A 603 6.85 7.67 51.28
CA THR A 603 7.38 7.56 52.66
C THR A 603 8.80 8.11 52.79
#